data_AF-A0A0C9SWA2-F1
#
_entry.id   AF-A0A0C9SWA2-F1
#
_cell.length_a   1.000
_cell.length_b   1.000
_cell.length_c   1.000
_cell.angle_alpha   90.00
_cell.angle_beta   90.00
_cell.angle_gamma   90.00
#
_symmetry.space_group_name_H-M   'P 1'
#
loop_
_entity.id
_entity.type
_entity.pdbx_description
1 polymer ?
#
loop_
_entity_poly.entity_id
_entity_poly.type
_entity_poly.pdbx_seq_one_letter_code
_entity_poly.pdbx_strand_id
1 'polypeptide(L)'
;MPSTRDRERSGSPERDHELPDGVSPISESDYFQKNNEFSLWLKDEKGKYFSELSGEKARSYFRKFVKTWNRGKLPDSIYRSAGSIAGSAANQTAYKWSFASKSSSADVKALQAAREEVGSATYHLSRGGPGSSGSGSGSRGGRVLGPALPSTSDLILSREAASEFQAADRDMKRKRDRAEAKERVEDMVGPKEVGREGMLEKKRARREGDKNFREKGDDGFEADESTLLGGGDSFRDHIARRDAARKRFQEKRSVTREDNTATARERANAIREKDRATMDMFQQLAKQRYG
;
A
#
# COMPACT_ATOMS: atom_id res chain seq x y z
N MET A 1 -62.24 -28.15 29.93
CA MET A 1 -62.00 -27.44 28.65
C MET A 1 -61.21 -26.18 28.95
N PRO A 2 -59.90 -26.13 28.66
CA PRO A 2 -59.09 -24.92 28.88
C PRO A 2 -59.37 -23.90 27.76
N SER A 3 -59.83 -22.72 28.13
CA SER A 3 -60.05 -21.58 27.23
C SER A 3 -58.72 -20.87 26.99
N THR A 4 -58.13 -21.08 25.82
CA THR A 4 -56.99 -20.32 25.32
C THR A 4 -57.46 -18.91 24.99
N ARG A 5 -57.04 -17.93 25.80
CA ARG A 5 -57.19 -16.51 25.48
C ARG A 5 -56.13 -16.14 24.45
N ASP A 6 -56.46 -16.27 23.17
CA ASP A 6 -55.71 -15.64 22.08
C ASP A 6 -55.78 -14.13 22.24
N ARG A 7 -54.67 -13.56 22.71
CA ARG A 7 -54.49 -12.11 22.79
C ARG A 7 -53.98 -11.64 21.44
N GLU A 8 -54.87 -11.53 20.47
CA GLU A 8 -54.59 -10.89 19.20
C GLU A 8 -54.23 -9.42 19.46
N ARG A 9 -52.93 -9.11 19.34
CA ARG A 9 -52.42 -7.76 19.44
C ARG A 9 -52.70 -7.09 18.10
N SER A 10 -53.84 -6.41 18.00
CA SER A 10 -54.24 -5.57 16.87
C SER A 10 -53.10 -4.63 16.46
N GLY A 11 -52.42 -4.96 15.36
CA GLY A 11 -51.46 -4.07 14.72
C GLY A 11 -52.22 -2.93 14.06
N SER A 12 -52.08 -1.72 14.62
CA SER A 12 -52.58 -0.50 14.00
C SER A 12 -52.06 -0.41 12.56
N PRO A 13 -52.87 0.02 11.56
CA PRO A 13 -52.41 0.18 10.19
C PRO A 13 -51.26 1.18 10.17
N GLU A 14 -50.04 0.71 9.92
CA GLU A 14 -48.88 1.57 9.80
C GLU A 14 -49.10 2.43 8.55
N ARG A 15 -49.10 3.75 8.72
CA ARG A 15 -49.11 4.67 7.60
C ARG A 15 -47.81 4.45 6.84
N ASP A 16 -47.90 3.83 5.68
CA ASP A 16 -46.79 3.67 4.74
C ASP A 16 -46.38 5.09 4.31
N HIS A 17 -45.34 5.62 4.93
CA HIS A 17 -44.72 6.85 4.47
C HIS A 17 -44.00 6.54 3.18
N GLU A 18 -44.40 7.21 2.10
CA GLU A 18 -43.75 7.09 0.79
C GLU A 18 -42.25 7.37 0.93
N LEU A 19 -41.46 6.44 0.40
CA LEU A 19 -40.01 6.56 0.36
C LEU A 19 -39.63 7.80 -0.47
N PRO A 20 -38.58 8.54 -0.10
CA PRO A 20 -38.09 9.66 -0.90
C PRO A 20 -37.80 9.25 -2.35
N ASP A 21 -38.05 10.17 -3.28
CA ASP A 21 -37.96 9.96 -4.73
C ASP A 21 -36.66 9.23 -5.14
N GLY A 22 -36.81 8.07 -5.78
CA GLY A 22 -35.70 7.26 -6.30
C GLY A 22 -35.16 6.16 -5.37
N VAL A 23 -35.76 5.94 -4.19
CA VAL A 23 -35.32 4.89 -3.26
C VAL A 23 -36.17 3.62 -3.39
N SER A 24 -35.55 2.51 -3.80
CA SER A 24 -36.21 1.20 -3.79
C SER A 24 -36.32 0.61 -2.38
N PRO A 25 -37.39 -0.14 -2.08
CA PRO A 25 -37.47 -0.92 -0.84
C PRO A 25 -36.34 -1.95 -0.83
N ILE A 26 -35.77 -2.17 0.34
CA ILE A 26 -34.67 -3.11 0.54
C ILE A 26 -35.17 -4.41 1.17
N SER A 27 -34.45 -5.49 0.90
CA SER A 27 -34.76 -6.83 1.38
C SER A 27 -33.55 -7.43 2.11
N GLU A 28 -33.73 -8.58 2.77
CA GLU A 28 -32.64 -9.27 3.48
C GLU A 28 -31.45 -9.65 2.57
N SER A 29 -31.69 -9.83 1.26
CA SER A 29 -30.63 -10.15 0.29
C SER A 29 -29.70 -8.98 -0.02
N ASP A 30 -30.14 -7.74 0.25
CA ASP A 30 -29.39 -6.52 -0.10
C ASP A 30 -28.34 -6.15 0.97
N TYR A 31 -28.08 -7.06 1.91
CA TYR A 31 -27.15 -6.88 3.02
C TYR A 31 -25.79 -6.33 2.60
N PHE A 32 -25.22 -6.86 1.51
CA PHE A 32 -23.91 -6.43 1.03
C PHE A 32 -23.98 -5.17 0.15
N GLN A 33 -25.05 -5.00 -0.62
CA GLN A 33 -25.21 -3.82 -1.49
C GLN A 33 -25.47 -2.55 -0.67
N LYS A 34 -26.18 -2.68 0.45
CA LYS A 34 -26.55 -1.58 1.35
C LYS A 34 -25.71 -1.49 2.61
N ASN A 35 -24.52 -2.10 2.60
CA ASN A 35 -23.66 -2.15 3.78
C ASN A 35 -23.18 -0.77 4.23
N ASN A 36 -22.98 0.17 3.30
CA ASN A 36 -22.51 1.52 3.62
C ASN A 36 -23.60 2.31 4.36
N GLU A 37 -24.83 2.25 3.87
CA GLU A 37 -26.01 2.88 4.47
C GLU A 37 -26.36 2.23 5.80
N PHE A 38 -26.26 0.90 5.87
CA PHE A 38 -26.45 0.15 7.11
C PHE A 38 -25.40 0.53 8.17
N SER A 39 -24.14 0.74 7.78
CA SER A 39 -23.08 1.17 8.70
C SER A 39 -23.30 2.59 9.22
N LEU A 40 -23.79 3.51 8.38
CA LEU A 40 -24.17 4.87 8.79
C LEU A 40 -25.35 4.84 9.77
N TRP A 41 -26.37 4.04 9.47
CA TRP A 41 -27.51 3.86 10.36
C TRP A 41 -27.09 3.26 11.71
N LEU A 42 -26.20 2.26 11.73
CA LEU A 42 -25.67 1.70 12.98
C LEU A 42 -24.94 2.75 13.83
N LYS A 43 -24.20 3.64 13.19
CA LYS A 43 -23.49 4.74 13.88
C LYS A 43 -24.47 5.75 14.47
N ASP A 44 -25.47 6.17 13.71
CA ASP A 44 -26.41 7.23 14.10
C ASP A 44 -27.45 6.73 15.13
N GLU A 45 -28.06 5.58 14.87
CA GLU A 45 -29.21 5.07 15.64
C GLU A 45 -28.81 4.16 16.81
N LYS A 46 -27.60 3.59 16.77
CA LYS A 46 -27.12 2.63 17.78
C LYS A 46 -25.76 2.99 18.37
N GLY A 47 -25.02 3.94 17.80
CA GLY A 47 -23.67 4.30 18.25
C GLY A 47 -22.68 3.13 18.18
N LYS A 48 -22.91 2.15 17.28
CA LYS A 48 -22.08 0.94 17.16
C LYS A 48 -21.43 0.87 15.79
N TYR A 49 -20.23 0.30 15.76
CA TYR A 49 -19.51 0.05 14.51
C TYR A 49 -19.75 -1.38 14.03
N PHE A 50 -19.72 -1.58 12.72
CA PHE A 50 -19.81 -2.91 12.13
C PHE A 50 -18.75 -3.88 12.70
N SER A 51 -17.53 -3.38 12.97
CA SER A 51 -16.44 -4.18 13.55
C SER A 51 -16.71 -4.74 14.95
N GLU A 52 -17.64 -4.15 15.71
CA GLU A 52 -17.99 -4.57 17.07
C GLU A 52 -19.10 -5.63 17.10
N LEU A 53 -19.74 -5.88 15.95
CA LEU A 53 -20.86 -6.80 15.84
C LEU A 53 -20.41 -8.16 15.28
N SER A 54 -20.80 -9.23 15.98
CA SER A 54 -20.81 -10.57 15.39
C SER A 54 -21.78 -10.61 14.19
N GLY A 55 -21.45 -11.41 13.17
CA GLY A 55 -22.25 -11.51 11.94
C GLY A 55 -23.71 -11.94 12.14
N GLU A 56 -24.02 -12.65 13.21
CA GLU A 56 -25.41 -12.98 13.57
C GLU A 56 -26.18 -11.76 14.11
N LYS A 57 -25.53 -10.97 14.97
CA LYS A 57 -26.08 -9.71 15.48
C LYS A 57 -26.24 -8.70 14.33
N ALA A 58 -25.24 -8.56 13.47
CA ALA A 58 -25.29 -7.66 12.32
C ALA A 58 -26.51 -7.95 11.42
N ARG A 59 -26.78 -9.22 11.10
CA ARG A 59 -27.99 -9.62 10.37
C ARG A 59 -29.28 -9.30 11.11
N SER A 60 -29.33 -9.49 12.42
CA SER A 60 -30.51 -9.11 13.23
C SER A 60 -30.78 -7.60 13.20
N TYR A 61 -29.73 -6.78 13.18
CA TYR A 61 -29.84 -5.34 13.05
C TYR A 61 -30.21 -4.92 11.64
N PHE A 62 -29.74 -5.64 10.62
CA PHE A 62 -30.13 -5.42 9.24
C PHE A 62 -31.63 -5.62 9.03
N ARG A 63 -32.24 -6.63 9.65
CA ARG A 63 -33.72 -6.78 9.62
C ARG A 63 -34.47 -5.59 10.21
N LYS A 64 -33.91 -4.97 11.24
CA LYS A 64 -34.48 -3.74 11.83
C LYS A 64 -34.28 -2.56 10.89
N PHE A 65 -33.09 -2.45 10.29
CA PHE A 65 -32.77 -1.45 9.28
C PHE A 65 -33.72 -1.52 8.08
N VAL A 66 -33.99 -2.71 7.54
CA VAL A 66 -34.95 -2.93 6.45
C VAL A 66 -36.33 -2.38 6.81
N LYS A 67 -36.82 -2.67 8.03
CA LYS A 67 -38.10 -2.14 8.51
C LYS A 67 -38.10 -0.62 8.64
N THR A 68 -37.03 -0.03 9.18
CA THR A 68 -36.95 1.43 9.32
C THR A 68 -36.76 2.13 7.97
N TRP A 69 -36.00 1.51 7.06
CA TRP A 69 -35.76 1.99 5.70
C TRP A 69 -37.06 2.04 4.93
N ASN A 70 -37.80 0.93 4.90
CA ASN A 70 -39.08 0.82 4.20
C ASN A 70 -40.17 1.71 4.82
N ARG A 71 -40.00 2.14 6.08
CA ARG A 71 -40.89 3.11 6.74
C ARG A 71 -40.56 4.57 6.41
N GLY A 72 -39.50 4.87 5.66
CA GLY A 72 -39.15 6.24 5.28
C GLY A 72 -38.67 7.14 6.43
N LYS A 73 -38.42 6.60 7.63
CA LYS A 73 -38.14 7.40 8.85
C LYS A 73 -36.66 7.73 9.05
N LEU A 74 -35.79 7.29 8.14
CA LEU A 74 -34.36 7.57 8.28
C LEU A 74 -34.05 9.02 7.86
N PRO A 75 -33.01 9.62 8.44
CA PRO A 75 -32.52 10.90 7.97
C PRO A 75 -32.12 10.80 6.50
N ASP A 76 -32.48 11.83 5.75
CA ASP A 76 -32.26 11.96 4.32
C ASP A 76 -30.78 11.86 3.90
N SER A 77 -29.84 12.10 4.81
CA SER A 77 -28.41 11.82 4.62
C SER A 77 -28.10 10.34 4.35
N ILE A 78 -28.85 9.42 4.97
CA ILE A 78 -28.67 7.97 4.78
C ILE A 78 -29.25 7.54 3.43
N TYR A 79 -30.35 8.17 2.99
CA TYR A 79 -30.96 7.92 1.68
C TYR A 79 -30.10 8.50 0.54
N ARG A 80 -29.60 9.74 0.64
CA ARG A 80 -28.72 10.35 -0.38
C ARG A 80 -27.34 9.68 -0.48
N SER A 81 -26.86 9.07 0.61
CA SER A 81 -25.61 8.31 0.58
C SER A 81 -25.68 7.07 -0.31
N ALA A 82 -26.88 6.63 -0.74
CA ALA A 82 -27.07 5.44 -1.57
C ALA A 82 -26.42 5.54 -2.97
N GLY A 83 -26.13 6.74 -3.47
CA GLY A 83 -25.39 6.97 -4.71
C GLY A 83 -23.88 7.22 -4.51
N SER A 84 -23.44 7.44 -3.27
CA SER A 84 -22.07 7.82 -2.97
C SER A 84 -21.29 6.62 -2.42
N ILE A 85 -20.65 5.88 -3.33
CA ILE A 85 -19.58 4.90 -3.02
C ILE A 85 -18.38 5.60 -2.32
N ALA A 86 -18.43 6.92 -2.16
CA ALA A 86 -17.50 7.72 -1.39
C ALA A 86 -17.82 7.82 0.11
N GLY A 87 -18.74 7.00 0.64
CA GLY A 87 -18.83 6.72 2.07
C GLY A 87 -17.51 6.16 2.59
N SER A 88 -16.66 7.05 3.10
CA SER A 88 -15.27 6.80 3.48
C SER A 88 -15.12 5.50 4.27
N ALA A 89 -14.24 4.60 3.83
CA ALA A 89 -13.88 3.36 4.54
C ALA A 89 -13.49 3.61 6.02
N ALA A 90 -13.12 4.86 6.35
CA ALA A 90 -12.94 5.35 7.70
C ALA A 90 -14.16 5.20 8.63
N ASN A 91 -15.39 5.14 8.10
CA ASN A 91 -16.61 5.00 8.89
C ASN A 91 -16.94 3.55 9.24
N GLN A 92 -16.26 2.57 8.64
CA GLN A 92 -16.55 1.14 8.86
C GLN A 92 -15.90 0.58 10.14
N THR A 93 -14.85 1.23 10.63
CA THR A 93 -14.09 0.79 11.80
C THR A 93 -13.91 1.91 12.81
N ALA A 94 -14.00 1.59 14.10
CA ALA A 94 -13.69 2.53 15.18
C ALA A 94 -12.19 2.93 15.20
N TYR A 95 -11.33 2.15 14.54
CA TYR A 95 -9.90 2.38 14.53
C TYR A 95 -9.53 3.54 13.62
N LYS A 96 -9.16 4.66 14.24
CA LYS A 96 -8.65 5.83 13.54
C LYS A 96 -7.18 5.60 13.20
N TRP A 97 -6.91 5.30 11.93
CA TRP A 97 -5.53 5.20 11.46
C TRP A 97 -4.85 6.56 11.58
N SER A 98 -3.61 6.57 12.09
CA SER A 98 -2.86 7.82 12.37
C SER A 98 -2.60 8.68 11.13
N PHE A 99 -2.72 8.11 9.92
CA PHE A 99 -2.63 8.87 8.67
C PHE A 99 -3.93 9.65 8.37
N ALA A 100 -5.09 9.09 8.71
CA ALA A 100 -6.39 9.72 8.50
C ALA A 100 -6.67 10.82 9.54
N SER A 101 -6.06 10.75 10.73
CA SER A 101 -6.18 11.80 11.75
C SER A 101 -5.25 12.99 11.52
N LYS A 102 -4.23 12.85 10.66
CA LYS A 102 -3.20 13.87 10.38
C LYS A 102 -3.26 14.40 8.94
N SER A 103 -4.23 13.95 8.13
CA SER A 103 -4.40 14.46 6.77
C SER A 103 -4.83 15.92 6.83
N SER A 104 -4.04 16.81 6.26
CA SER A 104 -4.44 18.20 6.08
C SER A 104 -5.61 18.28 5.08
N SER A 105 -6.38 19.36 5.09
CA SER A 105 -7.43 19.58 4.09
C SER A 105 -6.88 19.56 2.66
N ALA A 106 -5.61 19.92 2.48
CA ALA A 106 -4.92 19.83 1.19
C ALA A 106 -4.67 18.37 0.78
N ASP A 107 -4.25 17.52 1.72
CA ASP A 107 -4.06 16.08 1.48
C ASP A 107 -5.39 15.39 1.13
N VAL A 108 -6.48 15.75 1.81
CA VAL A 108 -7.83 15.22 1.52
C VAL A 108 -8.26 15.61 0.10
N LYS A 109 -8.03 16.87 -0.30
CA LYS A 109 -8.37 17.35 -1.65
C LYS A 109 -7.53 16.69 -2.73
N ALA A 110 -6.23 16.47 -2.48
CA ALA A 110 -5.34 15.76 -3.40
C ALA A 110 -5.76 14.28 -3.58
N LEU A 111 -6.14 13.60 -2.50
CA LEU A 111 -6.66 12.23 -2.56
C LEU A 111 -8.00 12.15 -3.30
N GLN A 112 -8.86 13.14 -3.12
CA GLN A 112 -10.13 13.21 -3.85
C GLN A 112 -9.90 13.43 -5.35
N ALA A 113 -9.01 14.36 -5.73
CA ALA A 113 -8.66 14.59 -7.13
C ALA A 113 -8.06 13.33 -7.80
N ALA A 114 -7.15 12.64 -7.12
CA ALA A 114 -6.59 11.38 -7.62
C ALA A 114 -7.67 10.28 -7.78
N ARG A 115 -8.66 10.24 -6.88
CA ARG A 115 -9.78 9.30 -6.97
C ARG A 115 -10.73 9.65 -8.11
N GLU A 116 -10.99 10.93 -8.35
CA GLU A 116 -11.81 11.42 -9.47
C GLU A 116 -11.12 11.16 -10.82
N GLU A 117 -9.80 11.33 -10.89
CA GLU A 117 -8.98 10.99 -12.06
C GLU A 117 -9.07 9.49 -12.37
N VAL A 118 -8.80 8.62 -11.38
CA VAL A 118 -8.93 7.16 -11.54
C VAL A 118 -10.37 6.75 -11.84
N GLY A 119 -11.35 7.40 -11.21
CA GLY A 119 -12.77 7.16 -11.45
C GLY A 119 -13.16 7.50 -12.89
N SER A 120 -12.73 8.66 -13.39
CA SER A 120 -12.91 9.03 -14.80
C SER A 120 -12.20 8.04 -15.72
N ALA A 121 -10.95 7.66 -15.43
CA ALA A 121 -10.16 6.71 -16.21
C ALA A 121 -10.68 5.26 -16.20
N THR A 122 -11.42 4.86 -15.18
CA THR A 122 -11.91 3.47 -15.05
C THR A 122 -13.37 3.31 -15.49
N TYR A 123 -14.18 4.36 -15.36
CA TYR A 123 -15.62 4.31 -15.64
C TYR A 123 -16.05 5.05 -16.92
N HIS A 124 -15.12 5.53 -17.76
CA HIS A 124 -15.44 6.17 -19.04
C HIS A 124 -15.71 5.18 -20.18
N LEU A 125 -16.84 4.47 -20.20
CA LEU A 125 -17.46 3.97 -21.44
C LEU A 125 -18.88 3.51 -21.13
N SER A 126 -19.76 4.47 -20.82
CA SER A 126 -21.19 4.47 -21.17
C SER A 126 -21.91 5.47 -20.26
N ARG A 127 -22.13 6.70 -20.74
CA ARG A 127 -23.41 7.45 -20.69
C ARG A 127 -23.20 8.91 -21.11
N GLY A 128 -23.48 9.19 -22.39
CA GLY A 128 -24.01 10.46 -22.93
C GLY A 128 -23.23 11.77 -22.71
N GLY A 129 -22.72 12.37 -23.80
CA GLY A 129 -22.16 13.73 -23.82
C GLY A 129 -23.21 14.85 -23.61
N PRO A 130 -22.75 16.12 -23.60
CA PRO A 130 -23.04 16.96 -24.77
C PRO A 130 -21.90 17.93 -25.18
N GLY A 131 -21.89 18.21 -26.49
CA GLY A 131 -21.41 19.39 -27.21
C GLY A 131 -20.33 20.32 -26.64
N SER A 132 -19.18 20.36 -27.33
CA SER A 132 -18.40 21.59 -27.47
C SER A 132 -18.05 21.80 -28.95
N SER A 133 -18.90 22.57 -29.62
CA SER A 133 -18.59 23.29 -30.85
C SER A 133 -17.76 24.53 -30.54
N GLY A 134 -16.63 24.71 -31.22
CA GLY A 134 -15.85 25.95 -31.27
C GLY A 134 -14.48 25.70 -31.88
N SER A 135 -14.36 25.85 -33.21
CA SER A 135 -13.58 26.92 -33.87
C SER A 135 -12.08 26.91 -33.50
N GLY A 136 -11.12 26.55 -34.35
CA GLY A 136 -10.94 26.93 -35.75
C GLY A 136 -9.73 27.87 -35.85
N SER A 137 -8.61 27.39 -36.43
CA SER A 137 -7.49 28.11 -37.07
C SER A 137 -6.29 27.16 -37.02
N GLY A 138 -5.79 26.58 -38.11
CA GLY A 138 -5.26 27.26 -39.28
C GLY A 138 -3.77 26.91 -39.39
N SER A 139 -3.41 25.96 -40.25
CA SER A 139 -2.23 26.07 -41.13
C SER A 139 -2.12 24.81 -41.98
N ARG A 140 -2.31 25.01 -43.28
CA ARG A 140 -1.93 24.08 -44.35
C ARG A 140 -0.41 24.15 -44.45
N GLY A 141 0.30 23.27 -43.76
CA GLY A 141 1.75 23.06 -43.89
C GLY A 141 2.01 21.63 -44.32
N GLY A 142 2.66 21.44 -45.46
CA GLY A 142 2.86 20.13 -46.11
C GLY A 142 3.47 19.08 -45.18
N ARG A 143 3.08 17.82 -45.39
CA ARG A 143 3.65 16.64 -44.75
C ARG A 143 5.16 16.60 -45.00
N VAL A 144 5.95 17.07 -44.03
CA VAL A 144 7.39 16.86 -44.01
C VAL A 144 7.62 15.42 -43.58
N LEU A 145 7.90 14.55 -44.56
CA LEU A 145 8.46 13.22 -44.33
C LEU A 145 9.94 13.41 -43.95
N GLY A 146 10.18 13.62 -42.66
CA GLY A 146 11.51 13.68 -42.06
C GLY A 146 11.40 13.45 -40.54
N PRO A 147 12.49 13.07 -39.85
CA PRO A 147 12.48 12.93 -38.39
C PRO A 147 11.97 14.22 -37.78
N ALA A 148 10.83 14.14 -37.09
CA ALA A 148 10.23 15.29 -36.44
C ALA A 148 11.19 15.80 -35.35
N LEU A 149 11.27 17.12 -35.20
CA LEU A 149 11.96 17.72 -34.06
C LEU A 149 11.32 17.18 -32.77
N PRO A 150 12.13 16.76 -31.78
CA PRO A 150 11.61 16.24 -30.52
C PRO A 150 10.66 17.26 -29.91
N SER A 151 9.51 16.78 -29.43
CA SER A 151 8.53 17.64 -28.78
C SER A 151 9.13 18.28 -27.53
N THR A 152 8.54 19.37 -27.03
CA THR A 152 8.99 20.00 -25.79
C THR A 152 8.96 19.03 -24.61
N SER A 153 7.99 18.11 -24.59
CA SER A 153 7.95 16.97 -23.66
C SER A 153 9.14 16.02 -23.83
N ASP A 154 9.54 15.71 -25.06
CA ASP A 154 10.69 14.83 -25.32
C ASP A 154 12.03 15.48 -24.93
N LEU A 155 12.14 16.81 -25.11
CA LEU A 155 13.31 17.57 -24.65
C LEU A 155 13.41 17.60 -23.12
N ILE A 156 12.29 17.71 -22.41
CA ILE A 156 12.28 17.64 -20.94
C ILE A 156 12.65 16.23 -20.49
N LEU A 157 12.04 15.21 -21.09
CA LEU A 157 12.30 13.80 -20.75
C LEU A 157 13.77 13.41 -21.01
N SER A 158 14.36 13.86 -22.12
CA SER A 158 15.78 13.60 -22.41
C SER A 158 16.71 14.31 -21.42
N ARG A 159 16.38 15.52 -20.99
CA ARG A 159 17.15 16.26 -19.97
C ARG A 159 17.08 15.58 -18.61
N GLU A 160 15.89 15.13 -18.20
CA GLU A 160 15.70 14.41 -16.94
C GLU A 160 16.44 13.06 -16.96
N ALA A 161 16.29 12.28 -18.02
CA ALA A 161 17.00 11.01 -18.20
C ALA A 161 18.53 11.18 -18.19
N ALA A 162 19.06 12.23 -18.83
CA ALA A 162 20.48 12.53 -18.79
C ALA A 162 20.96 12.89 -17.37
N SER A 163 20.15 13.63 -16.60
CA SER A 163 20.47 13.98 -15.22
C SER A 163 20.46 12.76 -14.29
N GLU A 164 19.50 11.85 -14.48
CA GLU A 164 19.42 10.59 -13.73
C GLU A 164 20.60 9.67 -14.06
N PHE A 165 20.97 9.57 -15.33
CA PHE A 165 22.13 8.79 -15.76
C PHE A 165 23.43 9.32 -15.16
N GLN A 166 23.63 10.64 -15.16
CA GLN A 166 24.82 11.25 -14.53
C GLN A 166 24.86 11.02 -13.01
N ALA A 167 23.72 11.07 -12.33
CA ALA A 167 23.65 10.77 -10.90
C ALA A 167 23.97 9.29 -10.63
N ALA A 168 23.42 8.38 -11.43
CA ALA A 168 23.72 6.95 -11.35
C ALA A 168 25.20 6.65 -11.62
N ASP A 169 25.80 7.31 -12.62
CA ASP A 169 27.21 7.14 -12.96
C ASP A 169 28.15 7.62 -11.83
N ARG A 170 27.84 8.76 -11.19
CA ARG A 170 28.58 9.22 -10.00
C ARG A 170 28.50 8.21 -8.85
N ASP A 171 27.33 7.64 -8.62
CA ASP A 171 27.14 6.64 -7.56
C ASP A 171 27.84 5.31 -7.89
N MET A 172 27.82 4.88 -9.16
CA MET A 172 28.56 3.71 -9.61
C MET A 172 30.07 3.93 -9.52
N LYS A 173 30.56 5.11 -9.87
CA LYS A 173 31.97 5.50 -9.70
C LYS A 173 32.37 5.45 -8.23
N ARG A 174 31.59 6.06 -7.32
CA ARG A 174 31.84 5.97 -5.87
C ARG A 174 31.89 4.53 -5.34
N LYS A 175 31.01 3.65 -5.86
CA LYS A 175 31.02 2.23 -5.51
C LYS A 175 32.28 1.54 -6.02
N ARG A 176 32.68 1.81 -7.25
CA ARG A 176 33.90 1.28 -7.86
C ARG A 176 35.14 1.74 -7.09
N ASP A 177 35.26 3.03 -6.83
CA ASP A 177 36.36 3.61 -6.05
C ASP A 177 36.43 2.99 -4.65
N ARG A 178 35.29 2.76 -3.99
CA ARG A 178 35.22 2.07 -2.69
C ARG A 178 35.64 0.59 -2.79
N ALA A 179 35.26 -0.10 -3.86
CA ALA A 179 35.66 -1.48 -4.10
C ALA A 179 37.16 -1.58 -4.37
N GLU A 180 37.71 -0.75 -5.24
CA GLU A 180 39.14 -0.67 -5.54
C GLU A 180 39.96 -0.23 -4.30
N ALA A 181 39.41 0.65 -3.46
CA ALA A 181 40.02 0.98 -2.16
C ALA A 181 40.04 -0.21 -1.21
N LYS A 182 38.95 -0.98 -1.16
CA LYS A 182 38.87 -2.20 -0.36
C LYS A 182 39.85 -3.27 -0.87
N GLU A 183 39.90 -3.49 -2.18
CA GLU A 183 40.81 -4.42 -2.85
C GLU A 183 42.27 -4.03 -2.58
N ARG A 184 42.64 -2.75 -2.74
CA ARG A 184 43.98 -2.25 -2.41
C ARG A 184 44.35 -2.48 -0.93
N VAL A 185 43.40 -2.34 -0.02
CA VAL A 185 43.61 -2.64 1.40
C VAL A 185 43.76 -4.14 1.62
N GLU A 186 43.00 -4.97 0.92
CA GLU A 186 43.07 -6.43 0.98
C GLU A 186 44.40 -6.96 0.40
N ASP A 187 44.90 -6.36 -0.68
CA ASP A 187 46.22 -6.66 -1.25
C ASP A 187 47.39 -6.27 -0.32
N MET A 188 47.23 -5.17 0.44
CA MET A 188 48.24 -4.75 1.43
C MET A 188 48.18 -5.53 2.74
N VAL A 189 47.00 -5.97 3.18
CA VAL A 189 46.78 -6.63 4.48
C VAL A 189 46.79 -8.17 4.36
N GLY A 190 46.64 -8.70 3.15
CA GLY A 190 46.51 -10.13 2.88
C GLY A 190 45.09 -10.66 3.14
N PRO A 191 44.78 -11.90 2.68
CA PRO A 191 43.47 -12.50 2.88
C PRO A 191 43.13 -12.54 4.36
N LYS A 192 42.03 -11.88 4.72
CA LYS A 192 41.56 -11.80 6.11
C LYS A 192 41.41 -13.21 6.69
N GLU A 193 42.09 -13.50 7.80
CA GLU A 193 42.07 -14.82 8.44
C GLU A 193 40.63 -15.22 8.81
N VAL A 194 40.01 -16.05 7.97
CA VAL A 194 38.65 -16.54 8.16
C VAL A 194 38.68 -17.70 9.17
N GLY A 195 38.45 -17.37 10.44
CA GLY A 195 38.41 -18.33 11.56
C GLY A 195 37.84 -17.77 12.87
N ARG A 196 37.99 -18.52 13.98
CA ARG A 196 37.63 -18.08 15.36
C ARG A 196 38.39 -16.81 15.76
N GLU A 197 39.61 -16.66 15.27
CA GLU A 197 40.46 -15.49 15.50
C GLU A 197 39.95 -14.26 14.75
N GLY A 198 39.55 -14.39 13.48
CA GLY A 198 38.86 -13.31 12.74
C GLY A 198 37.52 -12.89 13.36
N MET A 199 36.79 -13.79 14.02
CA MET A 199 35.58 -13.42 14.80
C MET A 199 35.90 -12.67 16.09
N LEU A 200 36.98 -13.06 16.79
CA LEU A 200 37.43 -12.35 17.99
C LEU A 200 38.02 -10.99 17.66
N GLU A 201 38.73 -10.88 16.54
CA GLU A 201 39.24 -9.63 15.99
C GLU A 201 38.09 -8.73 15.55
N LYS A 202 37.09 -9.24 14.83
CA LYS A 202 35.87 -8.49 14.50
C LYS A 202 35.14 -8.01 15.77
N LYS A 203 35.11 -8.82 16.84
CA LYS A 203 34.54 -8.42 18.14
C LYS A 203 35.42 -7.44 18.90
N ARG A 204 36.74 -7.45 18.69
CA ARG A 204 37.69 -6.48 19.24
C ARG A 204 37.57 -5.15 18.50
N ALA A 205 37.66 -5.16 17.18
CA ALA A 205 37.47 -3.99 16.32
C ALA A 205 36.10 -3.33 16.50
N ARG A 206 35.02 -4.11 16.72
CA ARG A 206 33.71 -3.54 17.08
C ARG A 206 33.75 -2.87 18.45
N ARG A 207 34.32 -3.52 19.47
CA ARG A 207 34.47 -2.92 20.81
C ARG A 207 35.37 -1.69 20.80
N GLU A 208 36.41 -1.70 19.98
CA GLU A 208 37.34 -0.60 19.81
C GLU A 208 36.69 0.55 19.03
N GLY A 209 35.89 0.25 18.01
CA GLY A 209 35.05 1.26 17.34
C GLY A 209 34.01 1.88 18.27
N ASP A 210 33.33 1.06 19.08
CA ASP A 210 32.37 1.54 20.09
C ASP A 210 33.08 2.35 21.19
N LYS A 211 34.28 1.93 21.60
CA LYS A 211 35.13 2.66 22.58
C LYS A 211 35.62 3.97 21.98
N ASN A 212 36.12 3.97 20.75
CA ASN A 212 36.62 5.15 20.05
C ASN A 212 35.47 6.13 19.76
N PHE A 213 34.27 5.65 19.45
CA PHE A 213 33.07 6.49 19.34
C PHE A 213 32.65 7.09 20.68
N ARG A 214 32.84 6.36 21.79
CA ARG A 214 32.54 6.84 23.14
C ARG A 214 33.60 7.79 23.70
N GLU A 215 34.87 7.56 23.39
CA GLU A 215 36.01 8.39 23.82
C GLU A 215 36.16 9.65 22.94
N LYS A 216 35.83 9.57 21.65
CA LYS A 216 35.74 10.73 20.74
C LYS A 216 34.46 11.55 20.95
N GLY A 217 33.93 11.54 22.18
CA GLY A 217 32.68 12.19 22.54
C GLY A 217 32.64 13.64 22.08
N ASP A 218 31.53 14.02 21.43
CA ASP A 218 31.06 15.34 20.97
C ASP A 218 32.02 16.22 20.12
N ASP A 219 33.34 16.13 20.27
CA ASP A 219 34.35 16.95 19.59
C ASP A 219 34.66 16.51 18.14
N GLY A 220 33.87 15.61 17.57
CA GLY A 220 34.13 15.03 16.25
C GLY A 220 32.90 14.91 15.34
N PHE A 221 31.76 15.47 15.73
CA PHE A 221 30.62 15.59 14.83
C PHE A 221 30.79 16.85 13.97
N GLU A 222 31.79 16.83 13.07
CA GLU A 222 31.84 17.74 11.91
C GLU A 222 30.71 17.34 10.95
N ALA A 223 29.46 17.50 11.40
CA ALA A 223 28.37 17.64 10.47
C ALA A 223 28.65 18.93 9.71
N ASP A 224 28.84 18.78 8.40
CA ASP A 224 28.94 19.88 7.46
C ASP A 224 27.96 21.00 7.86
N GLU A 225 28.39 22.26 7.86
CA GLU A 225 27.56 23.40 8.27
C GLU A 225 26.23 23.42 7.48
N SER A 226 26.21 22.85 6.27
CA SER A 226 24.97 22.62 5.50
C SER A 226 23.96 21.69 6.18
N THR A 227 24.43 20.68 6.91
CA THR A 227 23.59 19.74 7.69
C THR A 227 23.24 20.33 9.05
N LEU A 228 24.16 21.07 9.67
CA LEU A 228 23.95 21.69 10.98
C LEU A 228 22.98 22.89 10.90
N LEU A 229 23.11 23.73 9.88
CA LEU A 229 22.34 24.97 9.72
C LEU A 229 21.08 24.79 8.86
N GLY A 230 20.69 23.55 8.57
CA GLY A 230 19.48 23.25 7.79
C GLY A 230 19.55 23.87 6.40
N GLY A 231 20.59 23.55 5.64
CA GLY A 231 20.81 24.04 4.28
C GLY A 231 19.62 23.75 3.38
N GLY A 232 18.83 24.80 3.10
CA GLY A 232 18.11 25.08 1.85
C GLY A 232 17.14 24.06 1.27
N ASP A 233 16.99 22.88 1.85
CA ASP A 233 16.20 21.80 1.27
C ASP A 233 14.73 22.01 1.65
N SER A 234 13.95 22.48 0.67
CA SER A 234 12.50 22.63 0.80
C SER A 234 11.90 21.38 1.44
N PHE A 235 10.88 21.54 2.30
CA PHE A 235 10.20 20.45 3.03
C PHE A 235 9.86 19.21 2.16
N ARG A 236 9.65 19.42 0.85
CA ARG A 236 9.45 18.37 -0.15
C ARG A 236 10.68 17.47 -0.34
N ASP A 237 11.88 18.03 -0.38
CA ASP A 237 13.12 17.28 -0.51
C ASP A 237 13.41 16.45 0.75
N HIS A 238 13.06 16.97 1.92
CA HIS A 238 13.13 16.21 3.18
C HIS A 238 12.17 15.00 3.19
N ILE A 239 10.94 15.17 2.67
CA ILE A 239 10.00 14.05 2.51
C ILE A 239 10.54 13.03 1.50
N ALA A 240 11.07 13.49 0.35
CA ALA A 240 11.64 12.62 -0.66
C ALA A 240 12.82 11.80 -0.11
N ARG A 241 13.71 12.41 0.69
CA ARG A 241 14.80 11.68 1.37
C ARG A 241 14.28 10.66 2.37
N ARG A 242 13.27 11.00 3.15
CA ARG A 242 12.65 10.08 4.12
C ARG A 242 12.02 8.88 3.41
N ASP A 243 11.30 9.12 2.34
CA ASP A 243 10.59 8.06 1.61
C ASP A 243 11.56 7.22 0.76
N ALA A 244 12.62 7.83 0.19
CA ALA A 244 13.72 7.10 -0.45
C ALA A 244 14.50 6.24 0.56
N ALA A 245 14.76 6.75 1.77
CA ALA A 245 15.39 5.97 2.84
C ALA A 245 14.52 4.77 3.28
N ARG A 246 13.19 4.97 3.37
CA ARG A 246 12.24 3.90 3.63
C ARG A 246 12.21 2.86 2.52
N LYS A 247 12.22 3.28 1.25
CA LYS A 247 12.26 2.38 0.09
C LYS A 247 13.53 1.54 0.10
N ARG A 248 14.70 2.15 0.32
CA ARG A 248 15.99 1.45 0.45
C ARG A 248 15.98 0.44 1.61
N PHE A 249 15.33 0.78 2.73
CA PHE A 249 15.20 -0.15 3.86
C PHE A 249 14.27 -1.32 3.54
N GLN A 250 13.14 -1.07 2.88
CA GLN A 250 12.21 -2.12 2.45
C GLN A 250 12.86 -3.04 1.42
N GLU A 251 13.59 -2.50 0.45
CA GLU A 251 14.33 -3.26 -0.57
C GLU A 251 15.43 -4.12 0.06
N LYS A 252 16.24 -3.57 0.99
CA LYS A 252 17.22 -4.38 1.74
C LYS A 252 16.55 -5.51 2.51
N ARG A 253 15.38 -5.25 3.10
CA ARG A 253 14.61 -6.25 3.85
C ARG A 253 14.00 -7.31 2.93
N SER A 254 13.53 -6.94 1.74
CA SER A 254 13.00 -7.90 0.76
C SER A 254 14.14 -8.77 0.21
N VAL A 255 15.26 -8.18 -0.20
CA VAL A 255 16.45 -8.91 -0.68
C VAL A 255 16.96 -9.88 0.38
N THR A 256 17.11 -9.42 1.63
CA THR A 256 17.55 -10.32 2.73
C THR A 256 16.57 -11.46 2.98
N ARG A 257 15.26 -11.21 2.82
CA ARG A 257 14.22 -12.23 2.96
C ARG A 257 14.29 -13.22 1.79
N GLU A 258 14.46 -12.73 0.57
CA GLU A 258 14.60 -13.54 -0.64
C GLU A 258 15.83 -14.43 -0.57
N ASP A 259 17.00 -13.90 -0.21
CA ASP A 259 18.23 -14.65 -0.01
C ASP A 259 18.08 -15.74 1.06
N ASN A 260 17.41 -15.43 2.17
CA ASN A 260 17.15 -16.42 3.23
C ASN A 260 16.17 -17.52 2.75
N THR A 261 15.19 -17.18 1.91
CA THR A 261 14.30 -18.19 1.33
C THR A 261 14.97 -19.03 0.24
N ALA A 262 15.88 -18.44 -0.54
CA ALA A 262 16.65 -19.14 -1.57
C ALA A 262 17.61 -20.15 -0.94
N THR A 263 18.40 -19.71 0.05
CA THR A 263 19.31 -20.60 0.79
C THR A 263 18.57 -21.72 1.53
N ALA A 264 17.37 -21.45 2.07
CA ALA A 264 16.53 -22.49 2.66
C ALA A 264 16.02 -23.52 1.62
N ARG A 265 15.65 -23.06 0.41
CA ARG A 265 15.23 -23.94 -0.69
C ARG A 265 16.37 -24.79 -1.22
N GLU A 266 17.56 -24.23 -1.38
CA GLU A 266 18.76 -24.96 -1.79
C GLU A 266 19.11 -26.06 -0.78
N ARG A 267 19.06 -25.76 0.52
CA ARG A 267 19.26 -26.78 1.57
C ARG A 267 18.21 -27.90 1.51
N ALA A 268 16.94 -27.56 1.29
CA ALA A 268 15.88 -28.55 1.16
C ALA A 268 16.05 -29.43 -0.08
N ASN A 269 16.47 -28.86 -1.20
CA ASN A 269 16.75 -29.61 -2.43
C ASN A 269 17.96 -30.53 -2.26
N ALA A 270 19.03 -30.05 -1.63
CA ALA A 270 20.22 -30.87 -1.34
C ALA A 270 19.91 -32.08 -0.43
N ILE A 271 18.97 -31.94 0.52
CA ILE A 271 18.51 -33.08 1.33
C ILE A 271 17.69 -34.05 0.47
N ARG A 272 16.74 -33.55 -0.33
CA ARG A 272 15.93 -34.39 -1.22
C ARG A 272 16.76 -35.16 -2.25
N GLU A 273 17.82 -34.56 -2.76
CA GLU A 273 18.75 -35.21 -3.69
C GLU A 273 19.54 -36.33 -3.01
N LYS A 274 19.99 -36.12 -1.77
CA LYS A 274 20.63 -37.16 -0.97
C LYS A 274 19.66 -38.30 -0.66
N ASP A 275 18.45 -37.99 -0.22
CA ASP A 275 17.42 -39.00 0.06
C ASP A 275 17.09 -39.80 -1.22
N ARG A 276 16.97 -39.13 -2.36
CA ARG A 276 16.77 -39.79 -3.66
C ARG A 276 17.92 -40.70 -4.03
N ALA A 277 19.16 -40.26 -3.91
CA ALA A 277 20.33 -41.08 -4.19
C ALA A 277 20.38 -42.32 -3.28
N THR A 278 20.01 -42.18 -1.99
CA THR A 278 19.93 -43.32 -1.08
C THR A 278 18.81 -44.28 -1.47
N MET A 279 17.64 -43.78 -1.85
CA MET A 279 16.52 -44.59 -2.32
C MET A 279 16.86 -45.35 -3.61
N ASP A 280 17.55 -44.69 -4.55
CA ASP A 280 17.99 -45.33 -5.81
C ASP A 280 19.02 -46.44 -5.53
N MET A 281 19.95 -46.23 -4.59
CA MET A 281 20.88 -47.28 -4.14
C MET A 281 20.12 -48.46 -3.50
N PHE A 282 19.13 -48.20 -2.63
CA PHE A 282 18.32 -49.27 -2.03
C PHE A 282 17.47 -50.02 -3.06
N GLN A 283 16.92 -49.32 -4.05
CA GLN A 283 16.19 -49.93 -5.16
C GLN A 283 17.11 -50.83 -6.01
N GLN A 284 18.34 -50.41 -6.27
CA GLN A 284 19.34 -51.24 -6.98
C GLN A 284 19.67 -52.50 -6.19
N LEU A 285 19.90 -52.40 -4.88
CA LEU A 285 20.18 -53.56 -4.02
C LEU A 285 18.98 -54.52 -3.94
N ALA A 286 17.77 -53.98 -3.83
CA ALA A 286 16.54 -54.77 -3.80
C ALA A 286 16.33 -55.50 -5.13
N LYS A 287 16.57 -54.83 -6.26
CA LYS A 287 16.50 -55.44 -7.59
C LYS A 287 17.54 -56.53 -7.80
N GLN A 288 18.74 -56.40 -7.26
CA GLN A 288 19.75 -57.46 -7.31
C GLN A 288 19.43 -58.67 -6.43
N ARG A 289 18.67 -58.48 -5.33
CA ARG A 289 18.38 -59.54 -4.36
C ARG A 289 17.06 -60.26 -4.59
N TYR A 290 16.08 -59.57 -5.19
CA TYR A 290 14.70 -60.06 -5.34
C TYR A 290 14.18 -59.99 -6.78
N GLY A 291 15.01 -59.62 -7.75
CA GLY A 291 14.67 -59.55 -9.17
C GLY A 291 15.56 -60.44 -10.03
#